data_AF-G5HDQ6-F1
#
_entry.id   AF-G5HDQ6-F1
#
_cell.length_a   1.000
_cell.length_b   1.000
_cell.length_c   1.000
_cell.angle_alpha   90.00
_cell.angle_beta   90.00
_cell.angle_gamma   90.00
#
_symmetry.space_group_name_H-M   'P 1'
#
loop_
_entity.id
_entity.type
_entity.pdbx_description
1 polymer ?
#
loop_
_entity_poly.entity_id
_entity_poly.type
_entity_poly.pdbx_seq_one_letter_code
_entity_poly.pdbx_strand_id
1 'polypeptide(L)'
;MTIAEVCKKYDITADTLRYYERIGLIPRVPRTSGGIRDYDEESCGWIELMKCMRKAGVEIEALIEYVALFKQGDETIDARKGILIEQRRRLEERMADMQRSLDTLNLKIRKYEQGLMKKEQLLKEKHNGKNCEA
;
A
#
# COMPACT_ATOMS: atom_id res chain seq x y z
N MET A 1 5.96 0.15 24.73
CA MET A 1 7.11 0.83 24.06
C MET A 1 6.82 2.32 23.94
N THR A 2 7.86 3.16 23.97
CA THR A 2 7.73 4.60 23.69
C THR A 2 7.53 4.87 22.20
N ILE A 3 7.00 6.05 21.86
CA ILE A 3 6.81 6.44 20.45
C ILE A 3 8.12 6.43 19.66
N ALA A 4 9.25 6.80 20.26
CA ALA A 4 10.55 6.83 19.59
C ALA A 4 11.04 5.42 19.23
N GLU A 5 10.87 4.46 20.14
CA GLU A 5 11.25 3.07 19.89
C GLU A 5 10.39 2.44 18.79
N VAL A 6 9.08 2.72 18.78
CA VAL A 6 8.17 2.25 17.74
C VAL A 6 8.49 2.87 16.39
N CYS A 7 8.76 4.18 16.34
CA CYS A 7 9.17 4.86 15.11
C CYS A 7 10.42 4.22 14.51
N LYS A 8 11.42 3.88 15.35
CA LYS A 8 12.64 3.20 14.91
C LYS A 8 12.37 1.76 14.46
N LYS A 9 11.59 0.99 15.23
CA LYS A 9 11.30 -0.42 14.93
C LYS A 9 10.54 -0.57 13.62
N TYR A 10 9.53 0.27 13.42
CA TYR A 10 8.62 0.17 12.28
C TYR A 10 8.89 1.21 11.22
N ASP A 11 10.03 1.91 11.24
CA ASP A 11 10.41 2.92 10.24
C ASP A 11 9.21 3.78 9.80
N ILE A 12 8.62 4.46 10.78
CA ILE A 12 7.41 5.27 10.67
C ILE A 12 7.59 6.53 11.51
N THR A 13 7.11 7.67 11.03
CA THR A 13 7.23 8.91 11.80
C THR A 13 6.21 8.97 12.94
N ALA A 14 6.55 9.71 13.99
CA ALA A 14 5.63 9.96 15.10
C ALA A 14 4.33 10.63 14.64
N ASP A 15 4.41 11.51 13.63
CA ASP A 15 3.23 12.19 13.08
C ASP A 15 2.35 11.24 12.28
N THR A 16 2.94 10.29 11.54
CA THR A 16 2.19 9.23 10.87
C THR A 16 1.47 8.33 11.88
N LEU A 17 2.11 7.96 12.98
CA LEU A 17 1.45 7.17 14.04
C LEU A 17 0.29 7.93 14.68
N ARG A 18 0.50 9.21 15.01
CA ARG A 18 -0.57 10.07 15.56
C ARG A 18 -1.70 10.25 14.54
N TYR A 19 -1.37 10.36 13.27
CA TYR A 19 -2.34 10.42 12.19
C TYR A 19 -3.16 9.13 12.10
N TYR A 20 -2.50 7.97 12.14
CA TYR A 20 -3.18 6.66 12.11
C TYR A 20 -4.13 6.48 13.29
N GLU A 21 -3.70 6.84 14.50
CA GLU A 21 -4.59 6.83 15.67
C GLU A 21 -5.78 7.79 15.48
N ARG A 22 -5.52 9.01 15.01
CA ARG A 22 -6.54 10.06 14.85
C ARG A 22 -7.65 9.69 13.88
N ILE A 23 -7.31 9.05 12.77
CA ILE A 23 -8.30 8.62 11.76
C ILE A 23 -8.93 7.27 12.07
N GLY A 24 -8.51 6.62 13.17
CA GLY A 24 -9.01 5.29 13.56
C GLY A 24 -8.43 4.12 12.76
N LEU A 25 -7.31 4.33 12.06
CA LEU A 25 -6.61 3.27 11.33
C LEU A 25 -5.90 2.28 12.27
N ILE A 26 -5.57 2.72 13.48
CA ILE A 26 -5.22 1.84 14.59
C ILE A 26 -6.17 2.11 15.75
N PRO A 27 -6.40 1.12 16.65
CA PRO A 27 -7.07 1.37 17.91
C PRO A 27 -6.39 2.47 18.73
N ARG A 28 -7.12 3.04 19.69
CA ARG A 28 -6.57 4.06 20.58
C ARG A 28 -5.43 3.43 21.37
N VAL A 29 -4.26 4.07 21.35
CA VAL A 29 -3.08 3.55 22.02
C VAL A 29 -3.25 3.75 23.53
N PRO A 30 -3.00 2.72 24.37
CA PRO A 30 -2.99 2.86 25.81
C PRO A 30 -2.04 3.96 26.29
N ARG A 31 -2.26 4.43 27.52
CA ARG A 31 -1.38 5.43 28.15
C ARG A 31 -0.87 4.92 29.48
N THR A 32 0.40 5.19 29.76
CA THR A 32 0.98 4.99 31.09
C THR A 32 0.31 5.90 32.12
N SER A 33 0.56 5.65 33.41
CA SER A 33 0.11 6.52 34.51
C SER A 33 0.57 7.98 34.36
N GLY A 34 1.71 8.22 33.70
CA GLY A 34 2.22 9.56 33.37
C GLY A 34 1.58 10.20 32.13
N GLY A 35 0.55 9.59 31.53
CA GLY A 35 -0.17 10.12 30.37
C GLY A 35 0.56 9.97 29.03
N ILE A 36 1.67 9.23 28.99
CA ILE A 36 2.46 8.97 27.78
C ILE A 36 1.86 7.77 27.04
N ARG A 37 1.82 7.81 25.70
CA ARG A 37 1.39 6.65 24.89
C ARG A 37 2.30 5.46 25.13
N ASP A 38 1.69 4.33 25.47
CA ASP A 38 2.37 3.05 25.59
C ASP A 38 1.93 2.13 24.46
N TYR A 39 2.85 1.86 23.56
CA TYR A 39 2.64 0.93 22.46
C TYR A 39 3.00 -0.47 22.94
N ASP A 40 2.02 -1.14 23.50
CA ASP A 40 2.08 -2.55 23.89
C ASP A 40 2.15 -3.48 22.67
N GLU A 41 2.15 -4.78 22.93
CA GLU A 41 2.25 -5.81 21.89
C GLU A 41 1.06 -5.75 20.91
N GLU A 42 -0.15 -5.51 21.42
CA GLU A 42 -1.34 -5.36 20.58
C GLU A 42 -1.22 -4.13 19.66
N SER A 43 -0.86 -2.97 20.22
CA SER A 43 -0.64 -1.74 19.44
C SER A 43 0.43 -1.95 18.36
N CYS A 44 1.51 -2.66 18.70
CA CYS A 44 2.57 -3.02 17.77
C CYS A 44 2.07 -3.91 16.63
N GLY A 45 1.23 -4.91 16.92
CA GLY A 45 0.61 -5.77 15.91
C GLY A 45 -0.27 -4.98 14.93
N TRP A 46 -1.07 -4.04 15.44
CA TRP A 46 -1.86 -3.14 14.59
C TRP A 46 -1.01 -2.25 13.70
N ILE A 47 0.07 -1.68 14.24
CA ILE A 47 1.00 -0.83 13.47
C ILE A 47 1.65 -1.64 12.34
N GLU A 48 2.11 -2.85 12.64
CA GLU A 48 2.73 -3.73 11.65
C GLU A 48 1.75 -4.10 10.53
N LEU A 49 0.53 -4.51 10.90
CA LEU A 49 -0.52 -4.84 9.94
C LEU A 49 -0.85 -3.64 9.04
N MET A 50 -1.08 -2.47 9.64
CA MET A 50 -1.46 -1.27 8.88
C MET A 50 -0.32 -0.77 8.01
N LYS A 51 0.93 -0.84 8.48
CA LYS A 51 2.10 -0.51 7.64
C LYS A 51 2.16 -1.45 6.44
N CYS A 52 2.00 -2.75 6.64
CA CYS A 52 2.02 -3.75 5.58
C CYS A 52 0.92 -3.47 4.53
N MET A 53 -0.33 -3.34 4.97
CA MET A 53 -1.48 -3.12 4.09
C MET A 53 -1.39 -1.80 3.32
N ARG A 54 -0.97 -0.72 3.98
CA ARG A 54 -0.77 0.58 3.32
C ARG A 54 0.35 0.53 2.29
N LYS A 55 1.46 -0.17 2.58
CA LYS A 55 2.55 -0.37 1.61
C LYS A 55 2.10 -1.21 0.40
N ALA A 56 1.22 -2.19 0.59
CA ALA A 56 0.59 -2.95 -0.48
C ALA A 56 -0.51 -2.15 -1.23
N GLY A 57 -0.73 -0.88 -0.86
CA GLY A 57 -1.69 0.00 -1.50
C GLY A 57 -3.15 -0.30 -1.16
N VAL A 58 -3.43 -1.02 -0.07
CA VAL A 58 -4.81 -1.19 0.43
C VAL A 58 -5.38 0.18 0.81
N GLU A 59 -6.63 0.41 0.44
CA GLU A 59 -7.33 1.69 0.67
C GLU A 59 -7.42 2.02 2.17
N ILE A 60 -7.23 3.30 2.52
CA ILE A 60 -7.19 3.69 3.94
C ILE A 60 -8.58 3.56 4.57
N GLU A 61 -9.61 3.85 3.77
CA GLU A 61 -11.02 3.82 4.15
C GLU A 61 -11.44 2.39 4.54
N ALA A 62 -11.07 1.39 3.73
CA ALA A 62 -11.36 -0.02 4.01
C ALA A 62 -10.69 -0.50 5.31
N LEU A 63 -9.47 -0.03 5.59
CA LEU A 63 -8.75 -0.38 6.82
C LEU A 63 -9.35 0.31 8.05
N ILE A 64 -9.79 1.57 7.94
CA ILE A 64 -10.52 2.27 9.00
C ILE A 64 -11.83 1.54 9.31
N GLU A 65 -12.59 1.15 8.28
CA GLU A 65 -13.82 0.38 8.43
C GLU A 65 -13.55 -0.96 9.12
N TYR A 66 -12.50 -1.68 8.70
CA TYR A 66 -12.08 -2.93 9.34
C TYR A 66 -11.82 -2.76 10.85
N VAL A 67 -11.09 -1.70 11.24
CA VAL A 67 -10.81 -1.40 12.65
C VAL A 67 -12.07 -1.00 13.41
N ALA A 68 -12.98 -0.26 12.78
CA ALA A 68 -14.26 0.11 13.37
C ALA A 68 -15.15 -1.11 13.65
N LEU A 69 -15.19 -2.07 12.72
CA LEU A 69 -15.90 -3.34 12.90
C LEU A 69 -15.22 -4.21 13.95
N PHE A 70 -13.89 -4.26 13.98
CA PHE A 70 -13.14 -5.00 15.00
C PHE A 70 -13.53 -4.57 16.42
N LYS A 71 -13.70 -3.26 16.64
CA LYS A 71 -14.11 -2.70 17.94
C LYS A 71 -15.52 -3.10 18.39
N GLN A 72 -16.38 -3.55 17.48
CA GLN A 72 -17.73 -4.03 17.80
C GLN A 72 -17.72 -5.49 18.28
N GLY A 73 -16.59 -6.20 18.15
CA GLY A 73 -16.46 -7.58 18.64
C GLY A 73 -16.89 -8.62 17.61
N ASP A 74 -17.24 -9.81 18.09
CA ASP A 74 -17.31 -11.02 17.27
C ASP A 74 -18.50 -11.08 16.32
N GLU A 75 -19.55 -10.28 16.57
CA GLU A 75 -20.70 -10.14 15.68
C GLU A 75 -20.33 -9.62 14.27
N THR A 76 -19.17 -8.97 14.13
CA THR A 76 -18.72 -8.42 12.85
C THR A 76 -17.68 -9.27 12.12
N ILE A 77 -17.39 -10.50 12.59
CA ILE A 77 -16.35 -11.36 11.99
C ILE A 77 -16.55 -11.54 10.47
N ASP A 78 -17.78 -11.81 10.03
CA ASP A 78 -18.07 -12.02 8.61
C ASP A 78 -17.91 -10.74 7.78
N ALA A 79 -18.31 -9.59 8.31
CA ALA A 79 -18.13 -8.30 7.66
C ALA A 79 -16.64 -7.94 7.52
N ARG A 80 -15.86 -8.14 8.60
CA ARG A 80 -14.40 -7.96 8.60
C ARG A 80 -13.72 -8.85 7.56
N LYS A 81 -14.12 -10.13 7.51
CA LYS A 81 -13.62 -11.08 6.51
C LYS A 81 -13.96 -10.65 5.09
N GLY A 82 -15.17 -10.13 4.87
CA GLY A 82 -15.61 -9.59 3.58
C GLY A 82 -14.70 -8.48 3.06
N ILE A 83 -14.36 -7.51 3.92
CA ILE A 83 -13.41 -6.44 3.57
C ILE A 83 -12.06 -7.02 3.14
N LEU A 84 -11.52 -7.97 3.92
CA LEU A 84 -10.21 -8.57 3.60
C LEU A 84 -10.22 -9.35 2.29
N ILE A 85 -11.32 -10.07 1.98
CA ILE A 85 -11.47 -10.80 0.71
C ILE A 85 -11.48 -9.83 -0.48
N GLU A 86 -12.23 -8.74 -0.38
CA GLU A 86 -12.30 -7.75 -1.46
C GLU A 86 -10.96 -7.04 -1.66
N GLN A 87 -10.29 -6.64 -0.58
CA GLN A 87 -8.96 -6.03 -0.68
C GLN A 87 -7.90 -7.01 -1.22
N ARG A 88 -8.00 -8.31 -0.88
CA ARG A 88 -7.16 -9.36 -1.48
C ARG A 88 -7.37 -9.43 -2.99
N ARG A 89 -8.63 -9.49 -3.45
CA ARG A 89 -8.96 -9.53 -4.88
C ARG A 89 -8.37 -8.35 -5.64
N ARG A 90 -8.51 -7.13 -5.11
CA ARG A 90 -7.91 -5.92 -5.70
C ARG A 90 -6.39 -5.93 -5.71
N LEU A 91 -5.76 -6.53 -4.70
CA LEU A 91 -4.30 -6.68 -4.67
C LEU A 91 -3.84 -7.68 -5.74
N GLU A 92 -4.53 -8.81 -5.90
CA GLU A 92 -4.26 -9.80 -6.94
C GLU A 92 -4.37 -9.19 -8.35
N GLU A 93 -5.39 -8.37 -8.60
CA GLU A 93 -5.54 -7.64 -9.88
C GLU A 93 -4.36 -6.71 -10.16
N ARG A 94 -3.95 -5.91 -9.17
CA ARG A 94 -2.79 -5.01 -9.32
C ARG A 94 -1.49 -5.78 -9.52
N MET A 95 -1.32 -6.92 -8.86
CA MET A 95 -0.16 -7.80 -9.08
C MET A 95 -0.13 -8.31 -10.52
N ALA A 96 -1.27 -8.74 -11.06
CA ALA A 96 -1.36 -9.17 -12.46
C ALA A 96 -1.02 -8.02 -13.42
N ASP A 97 -1.48 -6.80 -13.15
CA ASP A 97 -1.19 -5.62 -13.98
C ASP A 97 0.29 -5.21 -13.94
N MET A 98 0.88 -5.26 -12.74
CA MET A 98 2.32 -5.03 -12.55
C MET A 98 3.15 -6.09 -13.28
N GLN A 99 2.74 -7.35 -13.25
CA GLN A 99 3.42 -8.42 -13.99
C GLN A 99 3.36 -8.19 -15.51
N ARG A 100 2.19 -7.85 -16.06
CA ARG A 100 2.07 -7.53 -17.50
C ARG A 100 2.95 -6.33 -17.90
N SER A 101 3.07 -5.34 -17.02
CA SER A 101 3.95 -4.18 -17.23
C SER A 101 5.42 -4.59 -17.22
N LEU A 102 5.83 -5.44 -16.26
CA LEU A 102 7.18 -5.98 -16.17
C LEU A 102 7.54 -6.80 -17.42
N ASP A 103 6.64 -7.66 -17.89
CA ASP A 103 6.84 -8.47 -19.09
C ASP A 103 7.03 -7.60 -20.34
N THR A 104 6.28 -6.50 -20.42
CA THR A 104 6.42 -5.50 -21.51
C THR A 104 7.78 -4.81 -21.45
N LEU A 105 8.25 -4.41 -20.26
CA LEU A 105 9.58 -3.85 -20.08
C LEU A 105 10.67 -4.85 -20.50
N ASN A 106 10.56 -6.09 -20.06
CA ASN A 106 11.50 -7.16 -20.42
C ASN A 106 11.53 -7.44 -21.93
N LEU A 107 10.39 -7.37 -22.60
CA LEU A 107 10.33 -7.50 -24.06
C LEU A 107 11.03 -6.31 -24.75
N LYS A 108 10.82 -5.09 -24.27
CA LYS A 108 11.49 -3.91 -24.82
C LYS A 108 12.99 -3.99 -24.64
N ILE A 109 13.48 -4.29 -23.44
CA ILE A 109 14.92 -4.44 -23.14
C ILE A 109 15.56 -5.46 -24.09
N ARG A 110 14.97 -6.66 -24.21
CA ARG A 110 15.47 -7.70 -25.14
C ARG A 110 15.57 -7.23 -26.59
N LYS A 111 14.62 -6.42 -27.06
CA LYS A 111 14.66 -5.88 -28.44
C LYS A 111 15.82 -4.91 -28.64
N TYR A 112 16.13 -4.08 -27.64
CA TYR A 112 17.30 -3.20 -27.67
C TYR A 112 18.60 -4.01 -27.67
N GLU A 113 18.71 -5.03 -26.82
CA GLU A 113 19.89 -5.90 -26.73
C GLU A 113 20.16 -6.67 -28.03
N GLN A 114 19.11 -7.08 -28.74
CA GLN A 114 19.23 -7.86 -29.99
C GLN A 114 19.37 -6.98 -31.24
N GLY A 115 19.37 -5.65 -31.11
CA GLY A 115 19.41 -4.73 -32.25
C GLY A 115 18.17 -4.81 -33.16
N LEU A 116 17.06 -5.39 -32.69
CA LEU A 116 15.84 -5.65 -33.48
C LEU A 116 14.89 -4.44 -33.55
N MET A 117 15.42 -3.23 -33.37
CA MET A 117 14.66 -1.99 -33.22
C MET A 117 14.05 -1.43 -34.53
N LYS A 118 13.86 -2.27 -35.55
CA LYS A 118 13.25 -1.87 -36.83
C LYS A 118 11.87 -1.20 -36.66
N LYS A 119 11.09 -1.59 -35.64
CA LYS A 119 9.73 -1.07 -35.41
C LYS A 119 9.65 0.27 -34.65
N GLU A 120 10.62 0.58 -33.79
CA GLU A 120 10.66 1.90 -33.12
C GLU A 120 11.25 2.98 -34.02
N GLN A 121 12.16 2.63 -34.95
CA GLN A 121 12.58 3.54 -36.01
C GLN A 121 11.39 3.97 -36.89
N LEU A 122 10.56 3.02 -37.31
CA LEU A 122 9.32 3.30 -38.06
C LEU A 122 8.30 4.15 -37.26
N LEU A 123 8.23 3.99 -35.93
CA LEU A 123 7.38 4.82 -35.06
C LEU A 123 7.94 6.24 -34.89
N LYS A 124 9.27 6.39 -34.75
CA LYS A 124 9.94 7.70 -34.74
C LYS A 124 9.77 8.43 -36.08
N GLU A 125 9.88 7.72 -37.20
CA GLU A 125 9.66 8.26 -38.55
C GLU A 125 8.21 8.74 -38.75
N LYS A 126 7.21 7.98 -38.28
CA LYS A 126 5.80 8.41 -38.30
C LYS A 126 5.49 9.60 -37.39
N HIS A 127 6.20 9.75 -36.27
CA HIS A 127 6.02 10.89 -35.36
C HIS A 127 6.73 12.15 -35.90
N ASN A 128 7.93 12.01 -36.48
CA ASN A 128 8.65 13.12 -37.12
C ASN A 128 8.02 13.57 -38.44
N GLY A 129 7.40 12.67 -39.20
CA GLY A 129 6.72 13.01 -40.46
C GLY A 129 5.46 13.89 -40.30
N LYS A 130 4.89 13.97 -39.09
CA LYS A 130 3.74 14.84 -38.79
C LYS A 130 4.11 16.28 -38.39
N ASN A 131 5.40 16.57 -38.20
CA ASN A 131 5.90 17.92 -37.86
C ASN A 131 6.33 18.74 -39.09
N CYS A 132 6.13 18.23 -40.32
CA CYS A 132 6.54 18.90 -41.57
C CYS A 132 5.36 19.45 -42.40
N GLU A 133 4.13 19.35 -41.90
CA GLU A 133 2.93 19.97 -42.51
C GLU A 133 2.40 21.06 -41.55
N ALA A 134 3.13 22.18 -41.44
CA ALA A 134 2.66 23.44 -40.87
C ALA A 134 3.40 24.60 -41.54
#